data_AF-A0A0J6LF51-F1
#
_entry.id   AF-A0A0J6LF51-F1
#
_cell.length_a   1.000
_cell.length_b   1.000
_cell.length_c   1.000
_cell.angle_alpha   90.00
_cell.angle_beta   90.00
_cell.angle_gamma   90.00
#
_symmetry.space_group_name_H-M   'P 1'
#
loop_
_entity.id
_entity.type
_entity.pdbx_description
1 polymer ?
#
loop_
_entity_poly.entity_id
_entity_poly.type
_entity_poly.pdbx_seq_one_letter_code
_entity_poly.pdbx_strand_id
1 'polypeptide(L)'
;MHAINECLERDALSLFLLHHFYYLHDQPLRMLKRPTAHEPLFQLWSDVEKELNTQVVVLDISSEFLARTFLAFTVPCTRPVALFGSGTSLCPEHAATRALTELAQMVLAAQQPDVARLLSLQNCHLAPFPRLQRCLQLDTDELLARAVTHCVQLPVAQPKQPVSEHIRRLAEDIRSHQKELGVSVMYQTALGTTLANVVIPGLERFYIVTSGNVVIPQARGLQLHELYG
;
A
#
# COMPACT_ATOMS: atom_id res chain seq x y z
N MET A 1 2.40 7.81 15.34
CA MET A 1 1.72 8.12 14.07
C MET A 1 2.31 7.33 12.91
N HIS A 2 3.58 7.53 12.53
CA HIS A 2 4.20 6.83 11.40
C HIS A 2 4.04 5.31 11.47
N ALA A 3 4.45 4.67 12.58
CA ALA A 3 4.31 3.23 12.76
C ALA A 3 2.85 2.73 12.78
N ILE A 4 1.86 3.56 13.16
CA ILE A 4 0.43 3.20 13.07
C ILE A 4 0.02 3.15 11.60
N ASN A 5 0.36 4.19 10.82
CA ASN A 5 0.08 4.22 9.39
C ASN A 5 0.73 3.04 8.67
N GLU A 6 1.97 2.68 9.02
CA GLU A 6 2.68 1.54 8.44
C GLU A 6 1.97 0.20 8.72
N CYS A 7 1.43 -0.01 9.93
CA CYS A 7 0.61 -1.18 10.22
C CYS A 7 -0.66 -1.24 9.36
N LEU A 8 -1.38 -0.12 9.22
CA LEU A 8 -2.61 -0.04 8.43
C LEU A 8 -2.34 -0.17 6.91
N GLU A 9 -1.24 0.41 6.44
CA GLU A 9 -0.78 0.31 5.05
C GLU A 9 -0.53 -1.14 4.65
N ARG A 10 0.18 -1.87 5.52
CA ARG A 10 0.50 -3.29 5.34
C ARG A 10 -0.72 -4.18 5.39
N ASP A 11 -1.70 -3.89 6.25
CA ASP A 11 -2.98 -4.60 6.25
C ASP A 11 -3.73 -4.38 4.93
N ALA A 12 -3.91 -3.13 4.52
CA ALA A 12 -4.60 -2.77 3.29
C ALA A 12 -3.95 -3.39 2.05
N LEU A 13 -2.61 -3.31 1.94
CA LEU A 13 -1.86 -3.95 0.86
C LEU A 13 -2.03 -5.47 0.88
N SER A 14 -2.01 -6.09 2.07
CA SER A 14 -2.24 -7.52 2.20
C SER A 14 -3.61 -7.93 1.69
N LEU A 15 -4.67 -7.21 2.06
CA LEU A 15 -6.04 -7.49 1.61
C LEU A 15 -6.18 -7.29 0.10
N PHE A 16 -5.57 -6.24 -0.45
CA PHE A 16 -5.55 -5.99 -1.89
C PHE A 16 -4.91 -7.16 -2.66
N LEU A 17 -3.75 -7.63 -2.21
CA LEU A 17 -3.06 -8.78 -2.80
C LEU A 17 -3.93 -10.05 -2.74
N LEU A 18 -4.57 -10.28 -1.59
CA LEU A 18 -5.43 -11.43 -1.39
C LEU A 18 -6.64 -11.41 -2.33
N HIS A 19 -7.34 -10.27 -2.43
CA HIS A 19 -8.46 -10.11 -3.34
C HIS A 19 -8.04 -10.35 -4.79
N HIS A 20 -7.09 -9.57 -5.30
CA HIS A 20 -6.92 -9.43 -6.75
C HIS A 20 -5.93 -10.40 -7.38
N PHE A 21 -5.05 -11.02 -6.58
CA PHE A 21 -3.98 -11.88 -7.09
C PHE A 21 -3.96 -13.27 -6.43
N TYR A 22 -4.30 -13.38 -5.14
CA TYR A 22 -4.33 -14.68 -4.47
C TYR A 22 -5.62 -15.45 -4.78
N TYR A 23 -6.77 -14.87 -4.45
CA TYR A 23 -8.10 -15.49 -4.65
C TYR A 23 -8.73 -15.17 -6.00
N LEU A 24 -8.29 -14.09 -6.67
CA LEU A 24 -8.88 -13.60 -7.92
C LEU A 24 -10.36 -13.22 -7.79
N HIS A 25 -10.73 -12.52 -6.72
CA HIS A 25 -12.06 -11.96 -6.58
C HIS A 25 -12.25 -10.81 -7.60
N ASP A 26 -13.45 -10.73 -8.19
CA ASP A 26 -13.85 -9.69 -9.16
C ASP A 26 -14.26 -8.37 -8.47
N GLN A 27 -13.48 -7.93 -7.48
CA GLN A 27 -13.71 -6.65 -6.82
C GLN A 27 -13.34 -5.48 -7.75
N PRO A 28 -14.18 -4.45 -7.88
CA PRO A 28 -13.85 -3.28 -8.68
C PRO A 28 -12.64 -2.52 -8.12
N LEU A 29 -11.78 -2.05 -9.01
CA LEU A 29 -10.67 -1.16 -8.66
C LEU A 29 -11.18 0.26 -8.42
N ARG A 30 -10.72 0.90 -7.36
CA ARG A 30 -11.01 2.30 -7.08
C ARG A 30 -9.85 3.15 -7.57
N MET A 31 -9.87 3.52 -8.85
CA MET A 31 -8.80 4.31 -9.45
C MET A 31 -8.97 5.79 -9.12
N LEU A 32 -7.94 6.39 -8.55
CA LEU A 32 -7.94 7.81 -8.22
C LEU A 32 -7.93 8.63 -9.51
N LYS A 33 -8.91 9.53 -9.66
CA LYS A 33 -8.89 10.52 -10.73
C LYS A 33 -7.69 11.41 -10.54
N ARG A 34 -6.96 11.67 -11.63
CA ARG A 34 -5.88 12.66 -11.62
C ARG A 34 -6.41 13.99 -11.07
N PRO A 35 -5.75 14.58 -10.06
CA PRO A 35 -6.11 15.89 -9.53
C PRO A 35 -6.09 16.96 -10.61
N THR A 36 -6.71 18.10 -10.33
CA THR A 36 -6.68 19.22 -11.27
C THR A 36 -5.33 19.93 -11.26
N ALA A 37 -4.97 20.60 -12.36
CA ALA A 37 -3.62 21.15 -12.55
C ALA A 37 -3.15 22.19 -11.51
N HIS A 38 -4.07 22.76 -10.72
CA HIS A 38 -3.75 23.75 -9.69
C HIS A 38 -3.50 23.11 -8.31
N GLU A 39 -3.72 21.80 -8.16
CA GLU A 39 -3.48 21.08 -6.91
C GLU A 39 -2.00 20.64 -6.82
N PRO A 40 -1.33 20.77 -5.66
CA PRO A 40 0.08 20.37 -5.51
C PRO A 40 0.34 18.91 -5.91
N LEU A 41 -0.60 18.01 -5.62
CA LEU A 41 -0.51 16.60 -5.97
C LEU A 41 -0.44 16.37 -7.49
N PHE A 42 -1.05 17.22 -8.32
CA PHE A 42 -0.95 17.12 -9.78
C PHE A 42 0.49 17.32 -10.25
N GLN A 43 1.18 18.33 -9.70
CA GLN A 43 2.56 18.61 -10.08
C GLN A 43 3.46 17.45 -9.69
N LEU A 44 3.36 16.97 -8.44
CA LEU A 44 4.12 15.81 -7.98
C LEU A 44 3.89 14.58 -8.85
N TRP A 45 2.63 14.25 -9.15
CA TRP A 45 2.30 13.09 -9.99
C TRP A 45 2.94 13.24 -11.38
N SER A 46 2.85 14.42 -11.98
CA SER A 46 3.46 14.72 -13.27
C SER A 46 4.98 14.63 -13.25
N ASP A 47 5.61 15.08 -12.16
CA ASP A 47 7.05 14.98 -11.96
C ASP A 47 7.50 13.52 -11.82
N VAL A 48 6.74 12.68 -11.09
CA VAL A 48 7.01 11.25 -11.00
C VAL A 48 6.87 10.57 -12.37
N GLU A 49 5.80 10.82 -13.12
CA GLU A 49 5.65 10.25 -14.47
C GLU A 49 6.78 10.65 -15.42
N LYS A 50 7.21 11.91 -15.33
CA LYS A 50 8.34 12.43 -16.12
C LYS A 50 9.65 11.76 -15.72
N GLU A 51 9.93 11.64 -14.43
CA GLU A 51 11.15 11.01 -13.91
C GLU A 51 11.22 9.52 -14.28
N LEU A 52 10.09 8.83 -14.22
CA LEU A 52 9.99 7.41 -14.54
C LEU A 52 9.79 7.13 -16.04
N ASN A 53 9.58 8.17 -16.84
CA ASN A 53 9.28 8.11 -18.27
C ASN A 53 8.14 7.10 -18.59
N THR A 54 7.09 7.10 -17.78
CA THR A 54 5.95 6.19 -17.90
C THR A 54 4.73 6.76 -17.18
N GLN A 55 3.54 6.24 -17.52
CA GLN A 55 2.31 6.64 -16.83
C GLN A 55 2.23 6.00 -15.46
N VAL A 56 1.63 6.71 -14.51
CA VAL A 56 1.40 6.21 -13.16
C VAL A 56 -0.09 6.15 -12.87
N VAL A 57 -0.52 4.98 -12.41
CA VAL A 57 -1.87 4.75 -11.88
C VAL A 57 -1.80 4.74 -10.37
N VAL A 58 -2.80 5.35 -9.72
CA VAL A 58 -2.98 5.33 -8.27
C VAL A 58 -4.33 4.73 -7.94
N LEU A 59 -4.35 3.70 -7.10
CA LEU A 59 -5.55 3.07 -6.58
C LEU A 59 -5.77 3.46 -5.12
N ASP A 60 -7.03 3.69 -4.76
CA ASP A 60 -7.50 3.73 -3.37
C ASP A 60 -7.74 2.29 -2.90
N ILE A 61 -6.82 1.78 -2.07
CA ILE A 61 -6.90 0.44 -1.48
C ILE A 61 -7.30 0.49 0.00
N SER A 62 -7.91 1.60 0.44
CA SER A 62 -8.33 1.77 1.83
C SER A 62 -9.24 0.64 2.28
N SER A 63 -8.96 0.09 3.45
CA SER A 63 -9.81 -0.89 4.13
C SER A 63 -10.86 -0.17 5.01
N GLU A 64 -11.43 -0.85 6.00
CA GLU A 64 -12.49 -0.31 6.86
C GLU A 64 -12.05 0.86 7.76
N PHE A 65 -10.74 1.03 7.97
CA PHE A 65 -10.20 2.05 8.86
C PHE A 65 -10.34 3.46 8.27
N LEU A 66 -10.36 4.45 9.15
CA LEU A 66 -10.48 5.87 8.83
C LEU A 66 -9.32 6.41 7.96
N ALA A 67 -8.13 5.81 8.08
CA ALA A 67 -6.97 6.19 7.27
C ALA A 67 -7.19 5.85 5.79
N ARG A 68 -6.69 6.71 4.90
CA ARG A 68 -6.66 6.42 3.46
C ARG A 68 -5.34 5.78 3.08
N THR A 69 -5.43 4.69 2.32
CA THR A 69 -4.29 3.96 1.79
C THR A 69 -4.32 3.99 0.27
N PHE A 70 -3.25 4.47 -0.34
CA PHE A 70 -3.09 4.49 -1.78
C PHE A 70 -1.97 3.57 -2.24
N LEU A 71 -2.14 2.96 -3.40
CA LEU A 71 -1.17 2.12 -4.10
C LEU A 71 -0.87 2.75 -5.46
N ALA A 72 0.39 3.08 -5.72
CA ALA A 72 0.85 3.66 -6.98
C ALA A 72 1.74 2.67 -7.74
N PHE A 73 1.54 2.55 -9.04
CA PHE A 73 2.35 1.71 -9.93
C PHE A 73 2.41 2.26 -11.35
N THR A 74 3.38 1.80 -12.13
CA THR A 74 3.60 2.24 -13.52
C THR A 74 2.82 1.39 -14.53
N VAL A 75 2.35 2.01 -15.60
CA VAL A 75 1.69 1.32 -16.73
C VAL A 75 2.32 1.80 -18.05
N PRO A 76 2.78 0.89 -18.94
CA PRO A 76 2.75 -0.57 -18.81
C PRO A 76 3.75 -1.09 -17.76
N CYS A 77 3.49 -2.28 -17.23
CA CYS A 77 4.46 -3.00 -16.40
C CYS A 77 5.57 -3.56 -17.28
N THR A 78 6.80 -3.07 -17.08
CA THR A 78 7.96 -3.48 -17.90
C THR A 78 8.81 -4.57 -17.25
N ARG A 79 8.41 -5.07 -16.07
CA ARG A 79 9.21 -5.98 -15.24
C ARG A 79 8.39 -7.21 -14.86
N PRO A 80 9.02 -8.39 -14.69
CA PRO A 80 8.31 -9.58 -14.19
C PRO A 80 7.74 -9.40 -12.78
N VAL A 81 8.39 -8.57 -11.95
CA VAL A 81 7.91 -8.18 -10.62
C VAL A 81 7.58 -6.70 -10.68
N ALA A 82 6.29 -6.36 -10.58
CA ALA A 82 5.84 -4.99 -10.59
C ALA A 82 6.35 -4.28 -9.33
N LEU A 83 6.83 -3.06 -9.55
CA LEU A 83 7.24 -2.16 -8.48
C LEU A 83 6.07 -1.23 -8.18
N PHE A 84 5.84 -1.01 -6.89
CA PHE A 84 4.77 -0.15 -6.43
C PHE A 84 5.26 0.68 -5.24
N GLY A 85 4.58 1.79 -5.00
CA GLY A 85 4.67 2.54 -3.76
C GLY A 85 3.34 2.53 -3.04
N SER A 86 3.35 2.51 -1.71
CA SER A 86 2.15 2.61 -0.89
C SER A 86 2.21 3.82 0.03
N GLY A 87 1.06 4.27 0.50
CA GLY A 87 1.03 5.39 1.41
C GLY A 87 -0.26 5.43 2.20
N THR A 88 -0.13 5.47 3.53
CA THR A 88 -1.28 5.58 4.45
C THR A 88 -1.22 6.83 5.32
N SER A 89 -2.36 7.52 5.43
CA SER A 89 -2.53 8.68 6.32
C SER A 89 -4.00 9.06 6.52
N LEU A 90 -4.31 9.73 7.63
CA LEU A 90 -5.58 10.46 7.78
C LEU A 90 -5.71 11.65 6.81
N CYS A 91 -4.59 12.16 6.30
CA CYS A 91 -4.56 13.18 5.25
C CYS A 91 -4.41 12.47 3.88
N PRO A 92 -5.46 12.40 3.05
CA PRO A 92 -5.43 11.65 1.80
C PRO A 92 -4.36 12.14 0.82
N GLU A 93 -4.17 13.45 0.72
CA GLU A 93 -3.14 14.05 -0.13
C GLU A 93 -1.73 13.60 0.30
N HIS A 94 -1.46 13.54 1.60
CA HIS A 94 -0.19 13.06 2.13
C HIS A 94 0.00 11.55 1.86
N ALA A 95 -1.06 10.75 1.99
CA ALA A 95 -1.03 9.33 1.66
C ALA A 95 -0.71 9.10 0.17
N ALA A 96 -1.39 9.82 -0.74
CA ALA A 96 -1.14 9.74 -2.17
C ALA A 96 0.27 10.23 -2.54
N THR A 97 0.72 11.33 -1.92
CA THR A 97 2.10 11.84 -2.05
C THR A 97 3.11 10.76 -1.69
N ARG A 98 2.94 10.09 -0.54
CA ARG A 98 3.82 9.00 -0.12
C ARG A 98 3.85 7.87 -1.14
N ALA A 99 2.69 7.39 -1.58
CA ALA A 99 2.61 6.31 -2.57
C ALA A 99 3.36 6.65 -3.87
N LEU A 100 3.22 7.87 -4.38
CA LEU A 100 3.95 8.34 -5.57
C LEU A 100 5.46 8.41 -5.34
N THR A 101 5.90 8.98 -4.22
CA THR A 101 7.34 9.11 -3.92
C THR A 101 8.01 7.77 -3.63
N GLU A 102 7.31 6.85 -2.97
CA GLU A 102 7.80 5.50 -2.72
C GLU A 102 7.91 4.72 -4.04
N LEU A 103 6.94 4.87 -4.95
CA LEU A 103 7.03 4.28 -6.30
C LEU A 103 8.29 4.77 -7.03
N ALA A 104 8.52 6.09 -7.03
CA ALA A 104 9.69 6.68 -7.67
C ALA A 104 10.99 6.10 -7.08
N GLN A 105 11.10 6.06 -5.75
CA GLN A 105 12.24 5.48 -5.05
C GLN A 105 12.46 4.02 -5.41
N MET A 106 11.40 3.20 -5.45
CA MET A 106 11.49 1.78 -5.79
C MET A 106 11.95 1.55 -7.23
N VAL A 107 11.38 2.29 -8.20
CA VAL A 107 11.73 2.15 -9.61
C VAL A 107 13.18 2.58 -9.87
N LEU A 108 13.61 3.70 -9.28
CA LEU A 108 14.99 4.19 -9.38
C LEU A 108 15.98 3.24 -8.70
N ALA A 109 15.67 2.74 -7.50
CA ALA A 109 16.50 1.77 -6.79
C ALA A 109 16.65 0.47 -7.59
N ALA A 110 15.58 0.02 -8.26
CA ALA A 110 15.60 -1.19 -9.06
C ALA A 110 16.34 -1.06 -10.41
N GLN A 111 16.92 0.10 -10.72
CA GLN A 111 17.94 0.23 -11.78
C GLN A 111 19.31 -0.26 -11.33
N GLN A 112 19.55 -0.37 -10.01
CA GLN A 112 20.78 -0.92 -9.47
C GLN A 112 20.84 -2.44 -9.72
N PRO A 113 21.96 -2.98 -10.24
CA PRO A 113 22.07 -4.40 -10.59
C PRO A 113 21.76 -5.37 -9.45
N ASP A 114 22.17 -5.03 -8.22
CA ASP A 114 21.94 -5.86 -7.05
C ASP A 114 20.46 -5.96 -6.69
N VAL A 115 19.73 -4.85 -6.79
CA VAL A 115 18.27 -4.82 -6.56
C VAL A 115 17.55 -5.57 -7.66
N ALA A 116 17.92 -5.38 -8.93
CA ALA A 116 17.34 -6.13 -10.05
C ALA A 116 17.56 -7.65 -9.91
N ARG A 117 18.75 -8.05 -9.47
CA ARG A 117 19.07 -9.46 -9.17
C ARG A 117 18.22 -9.99 -8.02
N LEU A 118 18.05 -9.22 -6.95
CA LEU A 118 17.21 -9.61 -5.81
C LEU A 118 15.76 -9.87 -6.23
N LEU A 119 15.17 -8.96 -7.03
CA LEU A 119 13.80 -9.12 -7.55
C LEU A 119 13.64 -10.39 -8.39
N SER A 120 14.64 -10.69 -9.23
CA SER A 120 14.66 -11.93 -10.02
C SER A 120 14.72 -13.17 -9.14
N LEU A 121 15.58 -13.18 -8.11
CA LEU A 121 15.68 -14.28 -7.14
C LEU A 121 14.38 -14.50 -6.37
N GLN A 122 13.72 -13.42 -5.94
CA GLN A 122 12.41 -13.48 -5.26
C GLN A 122 11.36 -14.14 -6.17
N ASN A 123 11.31 -13.75 -7.45
CA ASN A 123 10.38 -14.35 -8.41
C ASN A 123 10.66 -15.84 -8.65
N CYS A 124 11.93 -16.23 -8.77
CA CYS A 124 12.32 -17.63 -8.89
C CYS A 124 11.98 -18.43 -7.62
N HIS A 125 12.17 -17.84 -6.44
CA HIS A 125 11.89 -18.51 -5.17
C HIS A 125 10.40 -18.83 -5.00
N LEU A 126 9.50 -17.98 -5.50
CA LEU A 126 8.06 -18.20 -5.43
C LEU A 126 7.47 -18.99 -6.62
N ALA A 127 8.27 -19.34 -7.63
CA ALA A 127 7.80 -20.13 -8.78
C ALA A 127 7.10 -21.45 -8.43
N PRO A 128 7.48 -22.20 -7.37
CA PRO A 128 6.75 -23.40 -6.94
C PRO A 128 5.36 -23.12 -6.34
N PHE A 129 5.02 -21.85 -6.06
CA PHE A 129 3.79 -21.43 -5.39
C PHE A 129 3.00 -20.44 -6.27
N PRO A 130 2.25 -20.91 -7.29
CA PRO A 130 1.68 -20.04 -8.32
C PRO A 130 0.83 -18.87 -7.78
N ARG A 131 0.01 -19.11 -6.74
CA ARG A 131 -0.80 -18.04 -6.12
C ARG A 131 0.06 -16.96 -5.48
N LEU A 132 1.15 -17.34 -4.80
CA LEU A 132 2.09 -16.39 -4.19
C LEU A 132 2.92 -15.67 -5.25
N GLN A 133 3.33 -16.39 -6.30
CA GLN A 133 4.03 -15.81 -7.42
C GLN A 133 3.22 -14.70 -8.08
N ARG A 134 1.91 -14.92 -8.34
CA ARG A 134 1.03 -13.85 -8.86
C ARG A 134 0.98 -12.63 -7.95
N CYS A 135 0.95 -12.84 -6.63
CA CYS A 135 0.94 -11.75 -5.66
C CYS A 135 2.25 -10.96 -5.66
N LEU A 136 3.39 -11.63 -5.82
CA LEU A 136 4.69 -10.97 -5.97
C LEU A 136 4.80 -10.24 -7.31
N GLN A 137 4.37 -10.87 -8.40
CA GLN A 137 4.45 -10.31 -9.75
C GLN A 137 3.57 -9.08 -9.89
N LEU A 138 2.40 -9.08 -9.24
CA LEU A 138 1.49 -7.93 -9.20
C LEU A 138 1.22 -7.40 -10.62
N ASP A 139 0.88 -8.30 -11.57
CA ASP A 139 0.68 -7.93 -12.97
C ASP A 139 -0.45 -6.89 -13.10
N THR A 140 -0.04 -5.63 -13.20
CA THR A 140 -0.94 -4.48 -13.18
C THR A 140 -1.64 -4.30 -14.50
N ASP A 141 -1.02 -4.72 -15.60
CA ASP A 141 -1.61 -4.63 -16.93
C ASP A 141 -2.76 -5.63 -17.05
N GLU A 142 -2.55 -6.87 -16.59
CA GLU A 142 -3.59 -7.88 -16.52
C GLU A 142 -4.71 -7.47 -15.53
N LEU A 143 -4.34 -6.89 -14.38
CA LEU A 143 -5.30 -6.42 -13.39
C LEU A 143 -6.23 -5.34 -13.97
N LEU A 144 -5.68 -4.32 -14.62
CA LEU A 144 -6.44 -3.23 -15.23
C LEU A 144 -7.28 -3.71 -16.41
N ALA A 145 -6.82 -4.73 -17.15
CA ALA A 145 -7.56 -5.30 -18.27
C ALA A 145 -8.77 -6.13 -17.80
N ARG A 146 -8.66 -6.86 -16.68
CA ARG A 146 -9.75 -7.73 -16.18
C ARG A 146 -10.76 -7.02 -15.30
N ALA A 147 -10.31 -6.09 -14.45
CA ALA A 147 -11.15 -5.59 -13.36
C ALA A 147 -11.96 -4.36 -13.78
N VAL A 148 -13.22 -4.31 -13.35
CA VAL A 148 -14.05 -3.11 -13.47
C VAL A 148 -13.38 -1.98 -12.68
N THR A 149 -13.25 -0.80 -13.29
CA THR A 149 -12.62 0.36 -12.65
C THR A 149 -13.64 1.45 -12.34
N HIS A 150 -13.70 1.85 -11.08
CA HIS A 150 -14.46 3.00 -10.59
C HIS A 150 -13.52 4.18 -10.36
N CYS A 151 -13.78 5.28 -11.06
CA CYS A 151 -13.03 6.50 -10.88
C CYS A 151 -13.48 7.22 -9.58
N VAL A 152 -12.56 7.43 -8.65
CA VAL A 152 -12.82 8.08 -7.36
C VAL A 152 -12.08 9.41 -7.26
N GLN A 153 -12.66 10.40 -6.58
CA GLN A 153 -11.97 11.65 -6.28
C GLN A 153 -11.11 11.49 -5.02
N LEU A 154 -10.04 12.28 -4.92
CA LEU A 154 -9.32 12.41 -3.66
C LEU A 154 -10.27 12.99 -2.60
N PRO A 155 -10.43 12.36 -1.43
CA PRO A 155 -11.28 12.92 -0.39
C PRO A 155 -10.76 14.29 0.06
N VAL A 156 -11.69 15.20 0.36
CA VAL A 156 -11.37 16.57 0.79
C VAL A 156 -10.49 16.54 2.04
N ALA A 157 -9.41 17.32 2.01
CA ALA A 157 -8.50 17.45 3.13
C ALA A 157 -9.25 17.98 4.37
N GLN A 158 -9.02 17.33 5.51
CA GLN A 158 -9.52 17.83 6.78
C GLN A 158 -8.61 18.95 7.29
N PRO A 159 -9.12 19.86 8.13
CA PRO A 159 -8.30 20.88 8.77
C PRO A 159 -7.08 20.27 9.45
N LYS A 160 -5.94 20.97 9.40
CA LYS A 160 -4.71 20.51 10.06
C LYS A 160 -4.97 20.39 11.57
N GLN A 161 -4.80 19.18 12.10
CA GLN A 161 -4.87 18.91 13.53
C GLN A 161 -3.48 18.55 14.08
N PRO A 162 -3.27 18.68 15.40
CA PRO A 162 -2.06 18.19 16.04
C PRO A 162 -1.88 16.67 15.85
N VAL A 163 -0.64 16.20 15.84
CA VAL A 163 -0.33 14.77 15.68
C VAL A 163 -0.96 13.92 16.80
N SER A 164 -1.05 14.45 18.02
CA SER A 164 -1.74 13.79 19.14
C SER A 164 -3.21 13.49 18.83
N GLU A 165 -3.88 14.43 18.16
CA GLU A 165 -5.28 14.28 17.77
C GLU A 165 -5.44 13.24 16.65
N HIS A 166 -4.51 13.21 15.68
CA HIS A 166 -4.48 12.15 14.67
C HIS A 166 -4.31 10.75 15.30
N ILE A 167 -3.41 10.62 16.28
CA ILE A 167 -3.19 9.36 16.99
C ILE A 167 -4.45 8.95 17.76
N ARG A 168 -5.09 9.89 18.48
CA ARG A 168 -6.32 9.64 19.22
C ARG A 168 -7.44 9.13 18.30
N ARG A 169 -7.66 9.80 17.17
CA ARG A 169 -8.69 9.43 16.19
C ARG A 169 -8.44 8.07 15.58
N LEU A 170 -7.20 7.75 15.20
CA LEU A 170 -6.86 6.41 14.71
C LEU A 170 -7.04 5.34 15.79
N ALA A 171 -6.64 5.61 17.04
CA ALA A 171 -6.82 4.65 18.13
C ALA A 171 -8.31 4.37 18.40
N GLU A 172 -9.15 5.39 18.35
CA GLU A 172 -10.61 5.25 18.49
C GLU A 172 -11.23 4.46 17.34
N ASP A 173 -10.82 4.76 16.11
CA ASP A 173 -11.26 4.07 14.91
C ASP A 173 -10.87 2.58 14.93
N ILE A 174 -9.59 2.27 15.19
CA ILE A 174 -9.07 0.90 15.34
C ILE A 174 -9.88 0.12 16.40
N ARG A 175 -10.16 0.76 17.55
CA ARG A 175 -10.97 0.17 18.62
C ARG A 175 -12.42 -0.06 18.22
N SER A 176 -13.00 0.81 17.40
CA SER A 176 -14.36 0.64 16.88
C SER A 176 -14.49 -0.60 15.99
N HIS A 177 -13.39 -1.01 15.35
CA HIS A 177 -13.27 -2.25 14.58
C HIS A 177 -12.81 -3.46 15.42
N GLN A 178 -12.95 -3.40 16.74
CA GLN A 178 -12.60 -4.48 17.68
C GLN A 178 -11.12 -4.91 17.58
N LYS A 179 -10.24 -3.98 17.22
CA LYS A 179 -8.78 -4.16 17.25
C LYS A 179 -8.18 -3.33 18.37
N GLU A 180 -7.00 -3.71 18.83
CA GLU A 180 -6.28 -2.99 19.89
C GLU A 180 -4.99 -2.41 19.35
N LEU A 181 -4.71 -1.15 19.70
CA LEU A 181 -3.47 -0.47 19.36
C LEU A 181 -2.47 -0.60 20.53
N GLY A 182 -1.48 -1.47 20.36
CA GLY A 182 -0.34 -1.57 21.27
C GLY A 182 0.77 -0.61 20.85
N VAL A 183 1.27 0.20 21.80
CA VAL A 183 2.40 1.11 21.58
C VAL A 183 3.43 0.92 22.70
N SER A 184 4.70 0.77 22.31
CA SER A 184 5.81 0.71 23.26
C SER A 184 6.92 1.65 22.81
N VAL A 185 7.37 2.54 23.72
CA VAL A 185 8.55 3.36 23.49
C VAL A 185 9.78 2.53 23.86
N MET A 186 10.59 2.19 22.87
CA MET A 186 11.77 1.35 23.05
C MET A 186 12.98 2.15 23.53
N TYR A 187 13.12 3.37 23.01
CA TYR A 187 14.26 4.22 23.31
C TYR A 187 13.93 5.69 23.03
N GLN A 188 14.51 6.59 23.81
CA GLN A 188 14.45 8.02 23.55
C GLN A 188 15.85 8.61 23.72
N THR A 189 16.31 9.36 22.71
CA THR A 189 17.60 10.05 22.79
C THR A 189 17.49 11.30 23.66
N ALA A 190 18.62 11.75 24.22
CA ALA A 190 18.68 13.04 24.93
C ALA A 190 18.29 14.24 24.04
N LEU A 191 18.40 14.10 22.71
CA LEU A 191 18.01 15.10 21.71
C LEU A 191 16.52 15.05 21.33
N GLY A 192 15.74 14.15 21.94
CA GLY A 192 14.28 14.06 21.75
C GLY A 192 13.81 13.13 20.63
N THR A 193 14.71 12.40 19.96
CA THR A 193 14.33 11.36 18.99
C THR A 193 13.73 10.16 19.71
N THR A 194 12.55 9.70 19.29
CA THR A 194 11.86 8.58 19.91
C THR A 194 11.81 7.39 18.95
N LEU A 195 12.27 6.23 19.42
CA LEU A 195 12.04 4.94 18.79
C LEU A 195 10.84 4.28 19.47
N ALA A 196 9.78 4.04 18.70
CA ALA A 196 8.57 3.38 19.18
C ALA A 196 8.22 2.18 18.29
N ASN A 197 7.75 1.12 18.93
CA ASN A 197 7.16 -0.03 18.27
C ASN A 197 5.63 0.04 18.41
N VAL A 198 4.93 -0.29 17.32
CA VAL A 198 3.47 -0.34 17.27
C VAL A 198 3.05 -1.72 16.79
N VAL A 199 2.03 -2.27 17.44
CA VAL A 199 1.42 -3.55 17.06
C VAL A 199 -0.09 -3.39 17.10
N ILE A 200 -0.77 -3.87 16.06
CA ILE A 200 -2.23 -3.97 16.01
C ILE A 200 -2.55 -5.45 15.75
N PRO A 201 -2.85 -6.24 16.80
CA PRO A 201 -3.11 -7.67 16.64
C PRO A 201 -4.30 -7.95 15.72
N GLY A 202 -4.17 -8.99 14.90
CA GLY A 202 -5.22 -9.43 13.98
C GLY A 202 -5.35 -8.59 12.71
N LEU A 203 -4.42 -7.68 12.42
CA LEU A 203 -4.19 -7.20 11.06
C LEU A 203 -3.48 -8.26 10.23
N GLU A 204 -3.71 -8.23 8.93
CA GLU A 204 -3.09 -9.16 7.99
C GLU A 204 -1.62 -8.79 7.72
N ARG A 205 -0.79 -9.81 7.52
CA ARG A 205 0.66 -9.69 7.26
C ARG A 205 1.07 -10.31 5.93
N PHE A 206 0.12 -10.65 5.08
CA PHE A 206 0.34 -11.28 3.78
C PHE A 206 1.22 -10.44 2.84
N TYR A 207 1.31 -9.11 3.02
CA TYR A 207 2.20 -8.22 2.26
C TYR A 207 3.65 -8.70 2.24
N ILE A 208 4.10 -9.49 3.21
CA ILE A 208 5.47 -10.04 3.26
C ILE A 208 5.78 -10.86 1.99
N VAL A 209 4.76 -11.39 1.28
CA VAL A 209 4.93 -12.04 -0.04
C VAL A 209 5.63 -11.17 -1.07
N THR A 210 5.49 -9.84 -1.00
CA THR A 210 6.12 -8.89 -1.95
C THR A 210 7.63 -8.80 -1.81
N SER A 211 8.18 -9.41 -0.74
CA SER A 211 9.63 -9.59 -0.54
C SER A 211 10.12 -11.00 -0.86
N GLY A 212 9.29 -11.82 -1.51
CA GLY A 212 9.62 -13.18 -1.95
C GLY A 212 9.48 -14.24 -0.86
N ASN A 213 8.77 -13.98 0.23
CA ASN A 213 8.57 -14.96 1.30
C ASN A 213 7.38 -15.88 1.04
N VAL A 214 7.50 -17.14 1.48
CA VAL A 214 6.38 -18.08 1.50
C VAL A 214 5.50 -17.79 2.72
N VAL A 215 4.29 -17.32 2.47
CA VAL A 215 3.31 -16.96 3.49
C VAL A 215 1.94 -17.51 3.14
N ILE A 216 1.08 -17.66 4.15
CA ILE A 216 -0.32 -18.04 3.99
C ILE A 216 -1.22 -16.92 4.54
N PRO A 217 -2.43 -16.74 3.97
CA PRO A 217 -3.40 -15.79 4.52
C PRO A 217 -3.70 -16.13 5.99
N GLN A 218 -3.77 -15.11 6.85
CA GLN A 218 -4.16 -15.28 8.25
C GLN A 218 -5.68 -15.26 8.40
N ALA A 219 -6.19 -15.34 9.64
CA ALA A 219 -7.63 -15.40 9.92
C ALA A 219 -8.43 -14.32 9.18
N ARG A 220 -7.91 -13.10 9.11
CA ARG A 220 -8.53 -11.98 8.39
C ARG A 220 -8.56 -12.19 6.88
N GLY A 221 -7.45 -12.62 6.28
CA GLY A 221 -7.38 -12.98 4.87
C GLY A 221 -8.18 -14.23 4.48
N LEU A 222 -8.45 -15.14 5.42
CA LEU A 222 -9.33 -16.29 5.22
C LEU A 222 -10.81 -15.89 5.25
N GLN A 223 -11.22 -15.05 6.21
CA GLN A 223 -12.57 -14.47 6.27
C GLN A 223 -12.92 -13.71 4.99
N LEU A 224 -11.92 -13.04 4.40
CA LEU A 224 -12.06 -12.39 3.10
C LEU A 224 -12.52 -13.35 2.01
N HIS A 225 -12.02 -14.59 2.00
CA HIS A 225 -12.41 -15.58 1.02
C HIS A 225 -13.83 -16.08 1.28
N GLU A 226 -14.22 -16.29 2.53
CA GLU A 226 -15.58 -16.72 2.89
C GLU A 226 -16.66 -15.70 2.50
N LEU A 227 -16.31 -14.41 2.44
CA LEU A 227 -17.24 -13.34 2.07
C LEU A 227 -17.41 -13.15 0.56
N TYR A 228 -16.45 -13.58 -0.25
CA TYR A 228 -16.38 -13.25 -1.68
C TYR A 228 -16.08 -14.44 -2.62
N GLY A 229 -15.86 -15.64 -2.07
CA GLY A 229 -15.68 -16.91 -2.79
C GLY A 229 -16.92 -17.78 -2.75
#